data_AF-A0A944NRF2-F1
#
_entry.id   AF-A0A944NRF2-F1
#
_cell.length_a   1.000
_cell.length_b   1.000
_cell.length_c   1.000
_cell.angle_alpha   90.00
_cell.angle_beta   90.00
_cell.angle_gamma   90.00
#
_symmetry.space_group_name_H-M   'P 1'
#
loop_
_entity.id
_entity.type
_entity.pdbx_description
1 polymer ?
#
loop_
_entity_poly.entity_id
_entity_poly.type
_entity_poly.pdbx_seq_one_letter_code
_entity_poly.pdbx_strand_id
1 'polypeptide(L)'
;MTDRPIIVHSLQDATAAVAVAAELGCPITLRSAPGAAAYLGPQVFRDMIEEASTGHDGATVQAVFDCGDDPGLALGALRHGLKAIRIDAPAQTVEKITDIAAQTGARVETPAQDDTPSEPATLDLLDLRDTDDAPGAIKAWLTKD
;
A
#
# COMPACT_ATOMS: atom_id res chain seq x y z
N MET A 1 -11.72 12.97 4.00
CA MET A 1 -10.27 13.01 4.25
C MET A 1 -9.61 12.42 3.01
N THR A 2 -8.64 13.13 2.43
CA THR A 2 -7.87 12.63 1.30
C THR A 2 -6.97 11.49 1.78
N ASP A 3 -7.01 10.34 1.13
CA ASP A 3 -6.08 9.24 1.44
C ASP A 3 -4.65 9.69 1.11
N ARG A 4 -3.71 9.47 2.04
CA ARG A 4 -2.32 9.96 1.96
C ARG A 4 -1.37 8.78 2.10
N PRO A 5 -1.28 7.93 1.08
CA PRO A 5 -0.48 6.73 1.16
C PRO A 5 1.01 7.03 1.32
N ILE A 6 1.70 6.10 1.99
CA ILE A 6 3.16 6.15 2.22
C ILE A 6 3.78 4.85 1.72
N ILE A 7 4.81 4.94 0.87
CA ILE A 7 5.62 3.79 0.44
C ILE A 7 6.64 3.48 1.54
N VAL A 8 6.66 2.23 1.97
CA VAL A 8 7.59 1.69 2.97
C VAL A 8 8.50 0.63 2.33
N HIS A 9 9.79 0.65 2.69
CA HIS A 9 10.80 -0.31 2.21
C HIS A 9 11.29 -1.24 3.32
N SER A 10 10.97 -0.94 4.58
CA SER A 10 11.45 -1.67 5.74
C SER A 10 10.42 -1.72 6.88
N LEU A 11 10.65 -2.62 7.84
CA LEU A 11 9.88 -2.65 9.09
C LEU A 11 10.04 -1.34 9.87
N GLN A 12 11.21 -0.72 9.82
CA GLN A 12 11.46 0.55 10.49
C GLN A 12 10.59 1.67 9.90
N ASP A 13 10.47 1.72 8.57
CA ASP A 13 9.60 2.67 7.87
C ASP A 13 8.14 2.48 8.28
N ALA A 14 7.66 1.23 8.25
CA ALA A 14 6.30 0.89 8.62
C ALA A 14 6.00 1.23 10.08
N THR A 15 6.92 0.90 11.00
CA THR A 15 6.78 1.20 12.43
C THR A 15 6.72 2.70 12.69
N ALA A 16 7.61 3.48 12.04
CA ALA A 16 7.59 4.93 12.17
C ALA A 16 6.28 5.52 11.64
N ALA A 17 5.79 5.03 10.50
CA ALA A 17 4.56 5.49 9.89
C ALA A 17 3.32 5.21 10.77
N VAL A 18 3.21 3.99 11.31
CA VAL A 18 2.12 3.62 12.22
C VAL A 18 2.19 4.41 13.52
N ALA A 19 3.37 4.57 14.11
CA ALA A 19 3.55 5.33 15.35
C ALA A 19 3.10 6.79 15.20
N VAL A 20 3.54 7.47 14.13
CA VAL A 20 3.13 8.86 13.87
C VAL A 20 1.63 8.97 13.57
N ALA A 21 1.06 8.04 12.79
CA ALA A 21 -0.38 8.03 12.53
C ALA A 21 -1.20 7.82 13.81
N ALA A 22 -0.74 6.93 14.70
CA ALA A 22 -1.36 6.70 16.00
C ALA A 22 -1.28 7.93 16.91
N GLU A 23 -0.14 8.63 16.96
CA GLU A 23 0.01 9.89 17.68
C GLU A 23 -0.94 10.99 17.17
N LEU A 24 -1.16 11.04 15.85
CA LEU A 24 -2.07 11.99 15.22
C LEU A 24 -3.55 11.55 15.29
N GLY A 25 -3.82 10.30 15.70
CA GLY A 25 -5.17 9.75 15.76
C GLY A 25 -5.84 9.63 14.39
N CYS A 26 -5.07 9.39 13.32
CA CYS A 26 -5.59 9.29 11.95
C CYS A 26 -5.38 7.88 11.34
N PRO A 27 -6.23 7.47 10.39
CA PRO A 27 -5.98 6.27 9.61
C PRO A 27 -4.78 6.47 8.67
N ILE A 28 -4.09 5.39 8.34
CA ILE A 28 -2.95 5.40 7.43
C ILE A 28 -3.02 4.27 6.40
N THR A 29 -2.56 4.56 5.19
CA THR A 29 -2.38 3.58 4.11
C THR A 29 -0.88 3.39 3.84
N LEU A 30 -0.36 2.20 4.11
CA LEU A 30 1.00 1.81 3.77
C LEU A 30 1.00 1.06 2.43
N ARG A 31 1.96 1.38 1.57
CA ARG A 31 2.16 0.71 0.29
C ARG A 31 3.55 0.09 0.25
N SER A 32 3.68 -1.09 -0.35
CA SER A 32 5.01 -1.56 -0.73
C SER A 32 5.56 -0.70 -1.89
N ALA A 33 6.87 -0.77 -2.10
CA ALA A 33 7.47 -0.18 -3.30
C ALA A 33 6.92 -0.80 -4.60
N PRO A 34 7.01 -0.09 -5.74
CA PRO A 34 6.58 -0.62 -7.03
C PRO A 34 7.24 -1.97 -7.36
N GLY A 35 6.45 -2.94 -7.83
CA GLY A 35 6.92 -4.28 -8.19
C GLY A 35 7.40 -5.14 -7.02
N ALA A 36 7.09 -4.78 -5.77
CA ALA A 36 7.57 -5.50 -4.59
C ALA A 36 7.29 -7.00 -4.59
N ALA A 37 6.21 -7.46 -5.21
CA ALA A 37 5.90 -8.88 -5.29
C ALA A 37 7.00 -9.72 -5.96
N ALA A 38 7.82 -9.13 -6.83
CA ALA A 38 8.89 -9.85 -7.52
C ALA A 38 10.10 -10.16 -6.63
N TYR A 39 10.28 -9.47 -5.50
CA TYR A 39 11.49 -9.62 -4.66
C TYR A 39 11.23 -9.70 -3.14
N LEU A 40 10.17 -9.08 -2.62
CA LEU A 40 9.87 -9.09 -1.18
C LEU A 40 9.06 -10.32 -0.77
N GLY A 41 8.11 -10.69 -1.62
CA GLY A 41 7.12 -11.74 -1.34
C GLY A 41 5.99 -11.25 -0.43
N PRO A 42 4.74 -11.68 -0.69
CA PRO A 42 3.55 -11.15 0.00
C PRO A 42 3.47 -11.50 1.49
N GLN A 43 4.04 -12.64 1.89
CA GLN A 43 4.08 -13.04 3.29
C GLN A 43 4.96 -12.11 4.12
N VAL A 44 6.16 -11.79 3.64
CA VAL A 44 7.08 -10.90 4.36
C VAL A 44 6.45 -9.52 4.54
N PHE A 45 5.82 -8.98 3.50
CA PHE A 45 5.11 -7.71 3.60
C PHE A 45 3.96 -7.75 4.61
N ARG A 46 3.13 -8.80 4.60
CA ARG A 46 2.03 -8.94 5.58
C ARG A 46 2.55 -8.98 7.01
N ASP A 47 3.56 -9.81 7.28
CA ASP A 47 4.12 -10.00 8.62
C ASP A 47 4.80 -8.69 9.11
N MET A 48 5.42 -7.93 8.20
CA MET A 48 5.97 -6.60 8.49
C MET A 48 4.90 -5.59 8.92
N ILE A 49 3.74 -5.58 8.26
CA ILE A 49 2.63 -4.67 8.62
C ILE A 49 1.99 -5.08 9.96
N GLU A 50 1.85 -6.38 10.22
CA GLU A 50 1.35 -6.91 11.49
C GLU A 50 2.28 -6.52 12.64
N GLU A 51 3.59 -6.73 12.47
CA GLU A 51 4.61 -6.34 13.46
C GLU A 51 4.59 -4.83 13.71
N ALA A 52 4.58 -4.01 12.65
CA ALA A 52 4.52 -2.54 12.78
C ALA A 52 3.25 -2.03 13.48
N SER A 53 2.16 -2.80 13.45
CA SER A 53 0.90 -2.45 14.08
C SER A 53 0.82 -2.89 15.55
N THR A 54 1.78 -3.70 16.02
CA THR A 54 1.78 -4.22 17.39
C THR A 54 1.90 -3.09 18.40
N GLY A 55 0.98 -3.06 19.38
CA GLY A 55 0.92 -2.00 20.39
C GLY A 55 0.16 -0.74 19.96
N HIS A 56 -0.39 -0.73 18.74
CA HIS A 56 -1.20 0.35 18.18
C HIS A 56 -2.62 -0.12 17.83
N ASP A 57 -3.27 -0.88 18.72
CA ASP A 57 -4.59 -1.52 18.47
C ASP A 57 -5.74 -0.57 18.09
N GLY A 58 -5.57 0.75 18.28
CA GLY A 58 -6.52 1.77 17.84
C GLY A 58 -6.22 2.39 16.47
N ALA A 59 -5.04 2.15 15.90
CA ALA A 59 -4.65 2.70 14.61
C ALA A 59 -5.30 1.91 13.47
N THR A 60 -5.98 2.62 12.57
CA THR A 60 -6.54 2.00 11.36
C THR A 60 -5.46 1.97 10.28
N VAL A 61 -4.79 0.83 10.13
CA VAL A 61 -3.74 0.61 9.13
C VAL A 61 -4.31 -0.17 7.94
N GLN A 62 -4.26 0.43 6.76
CA GLN A 62 -4.47 -0.27 5.49
C GLN A 62 -3.12 -0.56 4.85
N ALA A 63 -3.00 -1.70 4.16
CA ALA A 63 -1.79 -2.08 3.45
C ALA A 63 -2.10 -2.51 2.02
N VAL A 64 -1.40 -1.91 1.05
CA VAL A 64 -1.52 -2.21 -0.38
C VAL A 64 -0.22 -2.80 -0.89
N PHE A 65 -0.27 -3.99 -1.46
CA PHE A 65 0.90 -4.68 -1.99
C PHE A 65 0.98 -4.59 -3.51
N ASP A 66 2.10 -4.07 -4.01
CA ASP A 66 2.33 -3.85 -5.43
C ASP A 66 2.82 -5.13 -6.11
N CYS A 67 2.00 -5.62 -7.04
CA CYS A 67 2.23 -6.85 -7.79
C CYS A 67 2.85 -6.62 -9.17
N GLY A 68 3.24 -5.37 -9.50
CA GLY A 68 3.71 -5.02 -10.83
C GLY A 68 2.65 -5.34 -11.88
N ASP A 69 3.07 -6.02 -12.95
CA ASP A 69 2.24 -6.44 -14.08
C ASP A 69 1.98 -7.95 -14.14
N ASP A 70 2.39 -8.72 -13.12
CA ASP A 70 2.34 -10.18 -13.11
C ASP A 70 1.06 -10.72 -12.40
N PRO A 71 0.14 -11.37 -13.14
CA PRO A 71 -1.08 -11.95 -12.56
C PRO A 71 -0.81 -13.10 -11.59
N GLY A 72 0.24 -13.87 -11.81
CA GLY A 72 0.64 -14.98 -10.94
C GLY A 72 1.09 -14.49 -9.57
N LEU A 73 1.85 -13.40 -9.53
CA LEU A 73 2.24 -12.72 -8.29
C LEU A 73 1.03 -12.13 -7.55
N ALA A 74 0.12 -11.47 -8.28
CA ALA A 74 -1.13 -10.96 -7.70
C ALA A 74 -1.99 -12.06 -7.07
N LEU A 75 -2.21 -13.17 -7.78
CA LEU A 75 -2.92 -14.32 -7.23
C LEU A 75 -2.18 -14.94 -6.05
N GLY A 76 -0.84 -14.95 -6.07
CA GLY A 76 0.00 -15.34 -4.94
C GLY A 76 -0.27 -14.50 -3.70
N ALA A 77 -0.28 -13.16 -3.86
CA ALA A 77 -0.57 -12.22 -2.80
C ALA A 77 -1.96 -12.45 -2.16
N LEU A 78 -3.00 -12.64 -2.99
CA LEU A 78 -4.35 -12.94 -2.51
C LEU A 78 -4.41 -14.28 -1.76
N ARG A 79 -3.73 -15.32 -2.24
CA ARG A 79 -3.64 -16.63 -1.55
C ARG A 79 -2.95 -16.53 -0.19
N HIS A 80 -2.00 -15.60 -0.03
CA HIS A 80 -1.38 -15.29 1.24
C HIS A 80 -2.22 -14.33 2.11
N GLY A 81 -3.47 -14.04 1.73
CA GLY A 81 -4.44 -13.33 2.56
C GLY A 81 -4.31 -11.81 2.57
N LEU A 82 -3.49 -11.22 1.70
CA LEU A 82 -3.44 -9.77 1.56
C LEU A 82 -4.80 -9.22 1.08
N LYS A 83 -5.24 -8.12 1.70
CA LYS A 83 -6.59 -7.56 1.52
C LYS A 83 -6.66 -6.42 0.51
N ALA A 84 -5.53 -5.86 0.12
CA ALA A 84 -5.44 -4.93 -1.01
C ALA A 84 -4.16 -5.17 -1.78
N ILE A 85 -4.28 -5.30 -3.09
CA ILE A 85 -3.16 -5.42 -4.02
C ILE A 85 -3.28 -4.37 -5.11
N ARG A 86 -2.16 -3.96 -5.71
CA ARG A 86 -2.12 -3.16 -6.92
C ARG A 86 -1.51 -3.98 -8.05
N ILE A 87 -2.14 -3.97 -9.23
CA ILE A 87 -1.59 -4.61 -10.44
C ILE A 87 -1.81 -3.72 -11.66
N ASP A 88 -0.81 -3.65 -12.52
CA ASP A 88 -0.82 -3.00 -13.83
C ASP A 88 -0.91 -4.06 -14.93
N ALA A 89 -2.13 -4.51 -15.23
CA ALA A 89 -2.37 -5.57 -16.20
C ALA A 89 -3.52 -5.19 -17.14
N PRO A 90 -3.66 -5.85 -18.31
CA PRO A 90 -4.79 -5.60 -19.21
C PRO A 90 -6.15 -5.72 -18.50
N ALA A 91 -7.12 -4.87 -18.87
CA ALA A 91 -8.41 -4.74 -18.18
C ALA A 91 -9.12 -6.09 -17.95
N GLN A 92 -9.11 -6.99 -18.93
CA GLN A 92 -9.72 -8.33 -18.79
C GLN A 92 -9.03 -9.20 -17.73
N THR A 93 -7.72 -9.04 -17.55
CA THR A 93 -6.96 -9.72 -16.51
C THR A 93 -7.30 -9.15 -15.14
N VAL A 94 -7.34 -7.81 -15.02
CA VAL A 94 -7.74 -7.11 -13.79
C VAL A 94 -9.15 -7.52 -13.35
N GLU A 95 -10.11 -7.58 -14.27
CA GLU A 95 -11.50 -8.00 -14.00
C GLU A 95 -11.53 -9.38 -13.32
N LYS A 96 -10.84 -10.36 -13.91
CA LYS A 96 -10.77 -11.73 -13.34
C LYS A 96 -10.11 -11.77 -11.97
N ILE A 97 -9.03 -11.02 -11.77
CA ILE A 97 -8.34 -10.96 -10.48
C ILE A 97 -9.25 -10.26 -9.45
N THR A 98 -9.99 -9.23 -9.85
CA THR A 98 -10.93 -8.49 -9.00
C THR A 98 -12.07 -9.40 -8.54
N ASP A 99 -12.62 -10.22 -9.43
CA ASP A 99 -13.63 -11.22 -9.08
C ASP A 99 -13.13 -12.24 -8.05
N ILE A 100 -11.86 -12.68 -8.19
CA ILE A 100 -11.21 -13.59 -7.22
C ILE A 100 -10.95 -12.87 -5.90
N ALA A 101 -10.48 -11.63 -5.94
CA ALA A 101 -10.22 -10.82 -4.75
C ALA A 101 -11.51 -10.63 -3.94
N ALA A 102 -12.62 -10.27 -4.60
CA ALA A 102 -13.92 -10.07 -3.97
C ALA A 102 -14.41 -11.32 -3.22
N GLN A 103 -14.19 -12.52 -3.76
CA GLN A 103 -14.53 -13.79 -3.09
C GLN A 103 -13.76 -14.01 -1.77
N THR A 104 -12.64 -13.31 -1.55
CA THR A 104 -11.80 -13.40 -0.34
C THR A 104 -11.86 -12.14 0.54
N GLY A 105 -12.75 -11.20 0.19
CA GLY A 105 -12.86 -9.90 0.86
C GLY A 105 -11.65 -9.00 0.62
N ALA A 106 -10.92 -9.20 -0.47
CA ALA A 106 -9.81 -8.36 -0.90
C ALA A 106 -10.24 -7.42 -2.04
N ARG A 107 -9.46 -6.37 -2.28
CA ARG A 107 -9.64 -5.42 -3.39
C ARG A 107 -8.40 -5.34 -4.28
N VAL A 108 -8.62 -4.93 -5.53
CA VAL A 108 -7.57 -4.69 -6.52
C VAL A 108 -7.56 -3.21 -6.89
N GLU A 109 -6.39 -2.61 -6.86
CA GLU A 109 -6.11 -1.27 -7.37
C GLU A 109 -5.39 -1.38 -8.72
N THR A 110 -5.74 -0.51 -9.66
CA THR A 110 -5.03 -0.36 -10.93
C THR A 110 -4.30 0.98 -10.96
N PRO A 111 -3.28 1.16 -11.80
CA PRO A 111 -2.85 2.51 -12.16
C PRO A 111 -4.05 3.32 -12.65
N ALA A 112 -4.03 4.63 -12.40
CA ALA A 112 -4.98 5.54 -13.05
C ALA A 112 -4.77 5.42 -14.58
N GLN A 113 -5.84 5.14 -15.32
CA GLN A 113 -5.81 5.21 -16.79
C GLN A 113 -5.91 6.68 -17.21
N ASP A 114 -4.89 7.19 -17.89
CA ASP A 114 -4.80 8.54 -18.47
C ASP A 114 -5.73 8.73 -19.69
N ASP A 115 -6.89 8.08 -19.74
CA ASP A 115 -7.81 8.19 -20.90
C ASP A 115 -8.60 9.52 -20.95
N THR A 116 -8.28 10.47 -20.07
CA THR A 116 -8.84 11.83 -20.08
C THR A 116 -7.70 12.86 -20.21
N PRO A 117 -7.76 13.87 -21.10
CA PRO A 117 -6.72 14.90 -21.24
C PRO A 117 -6.65 15.91 -20.07
N SER A 118 -7.18 15.55 -18.89
CA SER A 118 -7.06 16.34 -17.66
C SER A 118 -6.00 15.66 -16.81
N GLU A 119 -5.05 16.45 -16.32
CA GLU A 119 -3.76 16.07 -15.73
C GLU A 119 -3.73 14.69 -15.05
N PRO A 120 -2.64 13.91 -15.24
CA PRO A 120 -2.53 12.59 -14.65
C PRO A 120 -2.79 12.74 -13.15
N ALA A 121 -3.81 12.03 -12.65
CA ALA A 121 -4.03 11.91 -11.22
C ALA A 121 -2.93 10.99 -10.67
N THR A 122 -1.68 11.48 -10.66
CA THR A 122 -0.62 10.91 -9.86
C THR A 122 -1.15 10.93 -8.43
N LEU A 123 -1.47 9.74 -7.92
CA LEU A 123 -1.76 9.59 -6.51
C LEU A 123 -0.58 10.22 -5.77
N ASP A 124 -0.83 11.28 -5.01
CA ASP A 124 0.23 11.97 -4.26
C ASP A 124 0.68 10.96 -3.18
N LEU A 125 1.95 10.54 -3.20
CA LEU A 125 2.54 9.55 -2.28
C LEU A 125 3.75 10.15 -1.59
N LEU A 126 3.98 9.79 -0.33
CA LEU A 126 5.30 9.92 0.28
C LEU A 126 6.08 8.63 0.08
N ASP A 127 7.28 8.71 -0.50
CA ASP A 127 8.23 7.59 -0.56
C ASP A 127 9.31 7.78 0.51
N LEU A 128 9.43 6.84 1.45
CA LEU A 128 10.40 6.90 2.55
C LEU A 128 11.81 6.43 2.16
N ARG A 129 12.04 6.07 0.90
CA ARG A 129 13.37 5.73 0.41
C ARG A 129 14.35 6.88 0.68
N ASP A 130 15.49 6.55 1.26
CA ASP A 130 16.59 7.48 1.55
C ASP A 130 16.17 8.73 2.36
N THR A 131 15.09 8.64 3.14
CA THR A 131 14.62 9.76 3.99
C THR A 131 15.36 9.76 5.33
N ASP A 132 16.12 10.83 5.61
CA ASP A 132 16.92 10.97 6.84
C ASP A 132 16.06 11.16 8.12
N ASP A 133 14.98 11.94 8.03
CA ASP A 133 14.03 12.20 9.13
C ASP A 133 12.64 11.67 8.74
N ALA A 134 12.49 10.35 8.76
CA ALA A 134 11.22 9.70 8.41
C ALA A 134 10.05 10.20 9.30
N PRO A 135 10.16 10.28 10.64
CA PRO A 135 9.06 10.77 11.47
C PRO A 135 8.61 12.20 11.12
N GLY A 136 9.56 13.11 10.89
CA GLY A 136 9.25 14.47 10.47
C GLY A 136 8.55 14.54 9.11
N ALA A 137 9.05 13.77 8.13
CA ALA A 137 8.45 13.68 6.79
C ALA A 137 7.04 13.09 6.84
N ILE A 138 6.83 12.01 7.58
CA ILE A 138 5.52 11.37 7.77
C ILE A 138 4.53 12.35 8.39
N LYS A 139 4.93 13.05 9.46
CA LYS A 139 4.06 14.00 10.14
C LYS A 139 3.64 15.14 9.20
N ALA A 140 4.61 15.75 8.51
CA ALA A 140 4.34 16.82 7.56
C ALA A 140 3.41 16.36 6.42
N TRP A 141 3.60 15.13 5.94
CA TRP A 141 2.75 14.53 4.93
C TRP A 141 1.31 14.32 5.39
N LEU A 142 1.12 13.69 6.56
CA LEU A 142 -0.21 13.39 7.10
C LEU A 142 -1.00 14.65 7.47
N THR A 143 -0.32 15.74 7.86
CA THR A 143 -0.94 17.02 8.25
C THR A 143 -1.01 18.06 7.14
N LYS A 144 -0.54 17.77 5.92
CA LYS A 144 -0.67 18.67 4.77
C LYS A 144 -2.17 18.99 4.56
N ASP A 145 -2.51 20.21 4.13
CA ASP A 145 -3.90 20.57 3.77
C ASP A 145 -4.21 20.11 2.34
#